data_AF-A0A1F5FJB4-F1
#
_entry.id   AF-A0A1F5FJB4-F1
#
_cell.length_a   1.000
_cell.length_b   1.000
_cell.length_c   1.000
_cell.angle_alpha   90.00
_cell.angle_beta   90.00
_cell.angle_gamma   90.00
#
_symmetry.space_group_name_H-M   'P 1'
#
loop_
_entity.id
_entity.type
_entity.pdbx_description
1 polymer ?
#
loop_
_entity_poly.entity_id
_entity_poly.type
_entity_poly.pdbx_seq_one_letter_code
_entity_poly.pdbx_strand_id
1 'polypeptide(L)'
;MKIIFEDEFLLVVDKPAGMVVNRAESVESETVQDWVEDRFQDSGVRYQEDELFKKRSGIAHRLDKETSGCLVVAKTPVVLKELMRQFKDREVEKQYVALVHGKLEPLSGSIRLPIARSQKNRKQRMVYFEGKTAESRWTVDRYINGGEFSLVSIWPKTGRTHQIRVHMKFLGHTIVGDKLYASENEKKRDELVANRHLLHAKGISFTHPVTKEILRVESELADDFKAVIERE
;
A
#
# COMPACT_ATOMS: atom_id res chain seq x y z
N MET A 1 5.34 -13.57 8.82
CA MET A 1 5.52 -12.24 8.18
C MET A 1 6.89 -11.70 8.57
N LYS A 2 7.65 -11.08 7.65
CA LYS A 2 8.98 -10.53 7.97
C LYS A 2 8.82 -9.22 8.75
N ILE A 3 9.58 -9.07 9.82
CA ILE A 3 9.68 -7.82 10.59
C ILE A 3 10.91 -7.07 10.09
N ILE A 4 10.72 -5.81 9.66
CA ILE A 4 11.77 -4.95 9.12
C ILE A 4 12.37 -4.10 10.24
N PHE A 5 11.53 -3.63 11.16
CA PHE A 5 11.90 -2.84 12.32
C PHE A 5 10.98 -3.22 13.49
N GLU A 6 11.52 -3.31 14.70
CA GLU A 6 10.75 -3.46 15.92
C GLU A 6 11.48 -2.82 17.10
N ASP A 7 10.72 -2.12 17.94
CA ASP A 7 11.15 -1.64 19.25
C ASP A 7 10.07 -1.93 20.30
N GLU A 8 10.15 -1.27 21.46
CA GLU A 8 9.17 -1.41 22.54
C GLU A 8 7.76 -0.93 22.14
N PHE A 9 7.66 0.05 21.23
CA PHE A 9 6.47 0.84 20.98
C PHE A 9 5.75 0.50 19.67
N LEU A 10 6.48 0.05 18.65
CA LEU A 10 5.91 -0.29 17.35
C LEU A 10 6.76 -1.33 16.61
N LEU A 11 6.21 -1.85 15.52
CA LEU A 11 6.96 -2.54 14.49
C LEU A 11 6.54 -2.11 13.09
N VAL A 12 7.43 -2.33 12.14
CA VAL A 12 7.17 -2.24 10.71
C VAL A 12 7.38 -3.62 10.10
N VAL A 13 6.33 -4.15 9.49
CA VAL A 13 6.34 -5.46 8.81
C VAL A 13 6.42 -5.30 7.30
N ASP A 14 6.99 -6.31 6.67
CA ASP A 14 6.86 -6.54 5.24
C ASP A 14 5.62 -7.40 4.98
N LYS A 15 4.50 -6.76 4.64
CA LYS A 15 3.26 -7.46 4.36
C LYS A 15 3.42 -8.24 3.04
N PRO A 16 3.24 -9.57 3.01
CA PRO A 16 3.22 -10.30 1.75
C PRO A 16 2.01 -9.90 0.92
N ALA A 17 2.09 -10.03 -0.41
CA ALA A 17 0.90 -9.96 -1.26
C ALA A 17 -0.06 -11.13 -0.97
N GLY A 18 -1.32 -11.01 -1.37
CA GLY A 18 -2.36 -12.00 -1.09
C GLY A 18 -2.96 -11.92 0.33
N MET A 19 -2.33 -11.24 1.29
CA MET A 19 -2.84 -11.13 2.66
C MET A 19 -3.65 -9.85 2.90
N VAL A 20 -4.87 -9.99 3.45
CA VAL A 20 -5.72 -8.85 3.82
C VAL A 20 -5.25 -8.26 5.15
N VAL A 21 -5.31 -6.93 5.28
CA VAL A 21 -4.85 -6.25 6.51
C VAL A 21 -5.80 -6.43 7.69
N ASN A 22 -7.09 -6.09 7.53
CA ASN A 22 -8.07 -6.12 8.61
C ASN A 22 -9.10 -7.23 8.35
N ARG A 23 -9.66 -7.77 9.44
CA ARG A 23 -10.82 -8.65 9.37
C ARG A 23 -11.99 -7.99 8.66
N ALA A 24 -12.73 -8.79 7.90
CA ALA A 24 -14.01 -8.41 7.30
C ALA A 24 -14.83 -9.67 7.09
N GLU A 25 -16.16 -9.55 7.09
CA GLU A 25 -17.09 -10.69 6.90
C GLU A 25 -16.80 -11.52 5.64
N SER A 26 -16.26 -10.88 4.59
CA SER A 26 -15.92 -11.52 3.33
C SER A 26 -14.51 -12.14 3.28
N VAL A 27 -13.82 -12.27 4.42
CA VAL A 27 -12.42 -12.72 4.50
C VAL A 27 -12.35 -13.91 5.45
N GLU A 28 -12.12 -15.08 4.88
CA GLU A 28 -12.04 -16.36 5.63
C GLU A 28 -10.58 -16.78 5.91
N SER A 29 -9.61 -16.13 5.27
CA SER A 29 -8.18 -16.39 5.45
C SER A 29 -7.58 -15.53 6.56
N GLU A 30 -6.47 -15.99 7.14
CA GLU A 30 -5.66 -15.21 8.08
C GLU A 30 -5.33 -13.80 7.55
N THR A 31 -5.55 -12.80 8.40
CA THR A 31 -5.26 -11.39 8.13
C THR A 31 -4.02 -10.92 8.88
N VAL A 32 -3.48 -9.76 8.49
CA VAL A 32 -2.40 -9.12 9.28
C VAL A 32 -2.86 -8.86 10.71
N GLN A 33 -4.13 -8.50 10.90
CA GLN A 33 -4.72 -8.31 12.21
C GLN A 33 -4.68 -9.58 13.07
N ASP A 34 -4.98 -10.75 12.49
CA ASP A 34 -4.88 -12.03 13.18
C ASP A 34 -3.44 -12.33 13.58
N TRP A 35 -2.50 -12.19 12.64
CA TRP A 35 -1.08 -12.40 12.88
C TRP A 35 -0.52 -11.48 13.98
N VAL A 36 -0.97 -10.21 14.02
CA VAL A 36 -0.56 -9.25 15.05
C VAL A 36 -1.10 -9.67 16.42
N GLU A 37 -2.37 -10.06 16.50
CA GLU A 37 -2.97 -10.50 17.77
C GLU A 37 -2.25 -11.73 18.30
N ASP A 38 -2.05 -12.76 17.47
CA ASP A 38 -1.34 -13.99 17.82
C ASP A 38 0.08 -13.70 18.36
N ARG A 39 0.85 -12.87 17.63
CA ARG A 39 2.21 -12.47 18.04
C ARG A 39 2.26 -11.87 19.44
N PHE A 40 1.22 -11.14 19.83
CA PHE A 40 1.21 -10.39 21.06
C PHE A 40 0.40 -11.02 22.19
N GLN A 41 -0.21 -12.19 21.99
CA GLN A 41 -0.95 -12.92 23.03
C GLN A 41 -0.09 -13.11 24.30
N ASP A 42 1.19 -13.48 24.13
CA ASP A 42 2.11 -13.75 25.24
C ASP A 42 2.96 -12.55 25.68
N SER A 43 2.86 -11.42 24.98
CA SER A 43 3.76 -10.27 25.17
C SER A 43 3.44 -9.41 26.40
N GLY A 44 2.37 -9.73 27.15
CA GLY A 44 1.92 -8.95 28.30
C GLY A 44 1.50 -7.51 27.97
N VAL A 45 1.43 -7.15 26.67
CA VAL A 45 0.91 -5.88 26.21
C VAL A 45 -0.49 -5.73 26.79
N ARG A 46 -0.72 -4.65 27.56
CA ARG A 46 -1.98 -4.40 28.26
C ARG A 46 -3.06 -4.03 27.25
N TYR A 47 -3.58 -5.04 26.56
CA TYR A 47 -4.66 -5.00 25.57
C TYR A 47 -6.00 -4.51 26.14
N GLN A 48 -6.11 -4.33 27.45
CA GLN A 48 -7.38 -4.63 28.10
C GLN A 48 -8.34 -3.44 28.29
N GLU A 49 -7.90 -2.19 28.13
CA GLU A 49 -8.77 -1.04 28.43
C GLU A 49 -9.09 -0.11 27.24
N ASP A 50 -8.30 -0.10 26.16
CA ASP A 50 -8.57 0.79 25.01
C ASP A 50 -9.30 0.06 23.87
N GLU A 51 -10.57 0.39 23.69
CA GLU A 51 -11.46 -0.22 22.68
C GLU A 51 -11.00 0.00 21.23
N LEU A 52 -10.38 1.15 20.94
CA LEU A 52 -9.86 1.42 19.59
C LEU A 52 -8.67 0.51 19.28
N PHE A 53 -7.78 0.33 20.25
CA PHE A 53 -6.63 -0.54 20.12
C PHE A 53 -7.04 -2.00 19.93
N LYS A 54 -7.99 -2.52 20.73
CA LYS A 54 -8.55 -3.87 20.55
C LYS A 54 -9.14 -4.07 19.17
N LYS A 55 -9.94 -3.10 18.69
CA LYS A 55 -10.62 -3.22 17.40
C LYS A 55 -9.67 -3.26 16.20
N ARG A 56 -8.52 -2.58 16.31
CA ARG A 56 -7.56 -2.40 15.20
C ARG A 56 -6.28 -3.21 15.37
N SER A 57 -6.04 -3.76 16.55
CA SER A 57 -4.86 -4.53 16.91
C SER A 57 -3.58 -3.76 16.55
N GLY A 58 -3.53 -2.47 16.90
CA GLY A 58 -2.40 -1.60 16.60
C GLY A 58 -2.25 -1.13 15.14
N ILE A 59 -3.14 -1.52 14.22
CA ILE A 59 -3.02 -1.17 12.79
C ILE A 59 -3.53 0.26 12.51
N ALA A 60 -2.60 1.17 12.23
CA ALA A 60 -2.93 2.58 11.94
C ALA A 60 -3.43 2.81 10.50
N HIS A 61 -2.88 2.07 9.52
CA HIS A 61 -3.16 2.23 8.09
C HIS A 61 -3.32 0.87 7.38
N ARG A 62 -3.58 0.86 6.07
CA ARG A 62 -3.80 -0.39 5.34
C ARG A 62 -3.20 -0.35 3.94
N LEU A 63 -2.85 -1.53 3.46
CA LEU A 63 -2.53 -1.84 2.08
C LEU A 63 -3.69 -2.64 1.44
N ASP A 64 -3.78 -2.64 0.12
CA ASP A 64 -4.67 -3.57 -0.59
C ASP A 64 -4.15 -5.01 -0.41
N LYS A 65 -5.05 -6.01 -0.54
CA LYS A 65 -4.71 -7.44 -0.38
C LYS A 65 -3.45 -7.83 -1.15
N GLU A 66 -3.41 -7.49 -2.44
CA GLU A 66 -2.33 -7.83 -3.35
C GLU A 66 -1.14 -6.86 -3.32
N THR A 67 -1.20 -5.78 -2.54
CA THR A 67 -0.04 -4.88 -2.38
C THR A 67 0.87 -5.44 -1.31
N SER A 68 2.17 -5.58 -1.60
CA SER A 68 3.19 -6.00 -0.63
C SER A 68 3.92 -4.80 -0.01
N GLY A 69 4.76 -5.03 1.01
CA GLY A 69 5.69 -4.03 1.55
C GLY A 69 5.29 -3.46 2.92
N CYS A 70 5.84 -2.30 3.25
CA CYS A 70 5.83 -1.70 4.59
C CYS A 70 4.42 -1.46 5.15
N LEU A 71 4.15 -2.04 6.32
CA LEU A 71 2.97 -1.77 7.14
C LEU A 71 3.40 -1.51 8.59
N VAL A 72 2.86 -0.46 9.23
CA VAL A 72 3.24 -0.05 10.58
C VAL A 72 2.18 -0.53 11.56
N VAL A 73 2.61 -1.14 12.65
CA VAL A 73 1.77 -1.67 13.73
C VAL A 73 2.23 -1.09 15.06
N ALA A 74 1.33 -0.44 15.78
CA ALA A 74 1.58 0.06 17.13
C ALA A 74 1.49 -1.07 18.16
N LYS A 75 2.36 -1.05 19.16
CA LYS A 75 2.33 -1.96 20.33
C LYS A 75 1.57 -1.38 21.51
N THR A 76 1.22 -0.09 21.47
CA THR A 76 0.46 0.57 22.56
C THR A 76 -0.68 1.46 22.03
N PRO A 77 -1.74 1.70 22.83
CA PRO A 77 -2.85 2.59 22.45
C PRO A 77 -2.41 4.03 22.15
N VAL A 78 -1.46 4.56 22.91
CA VAL A 78 -0.95 5.93 22.74
C VAL A 78 -0.23 6.06 21.39
N VAL A 79 0.62 5.08 21.06
CA VAL A 79 1.33 5.02 19.78
C VAL A 79 0.34 4.88 18.62
N LEU A 80 -0.70 4.04 18.74
CA LEU A 80 -1.73 3.89 17.71
C LEU A 80 -2.43 5.22 17.41
N LYS A 81 -2.88 5.93 18.45
CA LYS A 81 -3.58 7.22 18.29
C LYS A 81 -2.70 8.26 17.61
N GLU A 82 -1.43 8.34 17.99
CA GLU A 82 -0.49 9.28 17.39
C GLU A 82 -0.16 8.93 15.93
N LEU A 83 0.09 7.64 15.61
CA LEU A 83 0.27 7.23 14.21
C LEU A 83 -0.97 7.55 13.38
N MET A 84 -2.17 7.25 13.89
CA MET A 84 -3.43 7.59 13.21
C MET A 84 -3.56 9.10 12.94
N ARG A 85 -3.14 9.93 13.90
CA ARG A 85 -3.10 11.39 13.73
C ARG A 85 -2.14 11.77 12.59
N GLN A 86 -0.89 11.28 12.61
CA GLN A 86 0.09 11.57 11.55
C GLN A 86 -0.40 11.14 10.16
N PHE A 87 -1.05 9.99 10.03
CA PHE A 87 -1.67 9.55 8.78
C PHE A 87 -2.83 10.45 8.33
N LYS A 88 -3.66 10.90 9.28
CA LYS A 88 -4.79 11.81 9.02
C LYS A 88 -4.30 13.18 8.55
N ASP A 89 -3.26 13.68 9.21
CA ASP A 89 -2.67 15.00 8.98
C ASP A 89 -1.67 15.01 7.82
N ARG A 90 -1.39 13.83 7.23
CA ARG A 90 -0.55 13.61 6.05
C ARG A 90 0.93 13.94 6.31
N GLU A 91 1.37 13.72 7.53
CA GLU A 91 2.77 13.86 7.96
C GLU A 91 3.60 12.63 7.59
N VAL A 92 2.94 11.48 7.38
CA VAL A 92 3.60 10.24 6.96
C VAL A 92 3.92 10.28 5.46
N GLU A 93 5.20 10.17 5.14
CA GLU A 93 5.67 9.97 3.77
C GLU A 93 5.66 8.48 3.44
N LYS A 94 5.08 8.13 2.27
CA LYS A 94 5.05 6.77 1.77
C LYS A 94 5.64 6.77 0.37
N GLN A 95 6.49 5.79 0.09
CA GLN A 95 7.01 5.52 -1.23
C GLN A 95 6.51 4.14 -1.67
N TYR A 96 5.95 4.10 -2.88
CA TYR A 96 5.55 2.87 -3.55
C TYR A 96 6.37 2.71 -4.82
N VAL A 97 6.59 1.47 -5.22
CA VAL A 97 7.10 1.13 -6.54
C VAL A 97 6.01 0.36 -7.28
N ALA A 98 5.79 0.72 -8.55
CA ALA A 98 4.80 0.09 -9.41
C ALA A 98 5.40 -0.21 -10.79
N LEU A 99 5.02 -1.35 -11.38
CA LEU A 99 5.21 -1.59 -12.81
C LEU A 99 3.91 -1.22 -13.53
N VAL A 100 3.99 -0.31 -14.50
CA VAL A 100 2.83 0.13 -15.27
C VAL A 100 3.00 -0.15 -16.75
N HIS A 101 1.87 -0.39 -17.43
CA HIS A 101 1.81 -0.57 -18.88
C HIS A 101 2.21 0.71 -19.63
N GLY A 102 2.96 0.53 -20.71
CA GLY A 102 3.39 1.58 -21.63
C GLY A 102 4.54 2.45 -21.13
N LYS A 103 4.94 3.37 -22.01
CA LYS A 103 5.96 4.37 -21.74
C LYS A 103 5.33 5.59 -21.07
N LEU A 104 5.44 5.66 -19.75
CA LEU A 104 4.91 6.79 -18.98
C LEU A 104 5.75 8.04 -19.26
N GLU A 105 5.09 9.08 -19.74
CA GLU A 105 5.64 10.42 -19.92
C GLU A 105 4.67 11.46 -19.33
N PRO A 106 5.17 12.57 -18.75
CA PRO A 106 6.59 12.88 -18.50
C PRO A 106 7.24 11.99 -17.43
N LEU A 107 8.58 11.99 -17.38
CA LEU A 107 9.39 11.21 -16.43
C LEU A 107 9.10 11.52 -14.95
N SER A 108 8.52 12.67 -14.65
CA SER A 108 8.03 12.97 -13.30
C SER A 108 6.79 13.86 -13.39
N GLY A 109 5.94 13.78 -12.38
CA GLY A 109 4.73 14.59 -12.34
C GLY A 109 3.91 14.43 -11.07
N SER A 110 2.75 15.07 -11.07
CA SER A 110 1.78 14.95 -9.98
C SER A 110 0.35 14.91 -10.52
N ILE A 111 -0.52 14.21 -9.80
CA ILE A 111 -1.93 14.04 -10.15
C ILE A 111 -2.74 14.28 -8.89
N ARG A 112 -3.69 15.21 -9.01
CA ARG A 112 -4.58 15.62 -7.93
C ARG A 112 -6.02 15.59 -8.41
N LEU A 113 -6.67 14.44 -8.24
CA LEU A 113 -8.04 14.21 -8.70
C LEU A 113 -8.90 13.60 -7.60
N PRO A 114 -10.19 13.98 -7.52
CA PRO A 114 -11.11 13.38 -6.56
C PRO A 114 -11.42 11.92 -6.94
N ILE A 115 -11.37 11.01 -5.96
CA ILE A 115 -11.69 9.60 -6.14
C ILE A 115 -12.99 9.27 -5.40
N ALA A 116 -13.92 8.64 -6.11
CA ALA A 116 -15.17 8.11 -5.57
C ALA A 116 -15.29 6.60 -5.79
N ARG A 117 -16.31 6.00 -5.16
CA ARG A 117 -16.70 4.61 -5.42
C ARG A 117 -17.50 4.55 -6.72
N SER A 118 -17.14 3.63 -7.61
CA SER A 118 -17.88 3.45 -8.86
C SER A 118 -19.31 2.99 -8.58
N GLN A 119 -20.28 3.60 -9.27
CA GLN A 119 -21.69 3.21 -9.20
C GLN A 119 -21.96 1.90 -9.94
N LYS A 120 -21.28 1.68 -11.07
CA LYS A 120 -21.43 0.47 -11.91
C LYS A 120 -20.79 -0.77 -11.28
N ASN A 121 -19.58 -0.62 -10.74
CA ASN A 121 -18.86 -1.70 -10.06
C ASN A 121 -18.40 -1.24 -8.68
N ARG A 122 -19.12 -1.65 -7.64
CA ARG A 122 -18.86 -1.24 -6.26
C ARG A 122 -17.51 -1.73 -5.70
N LYS A 123 -16.81 -2.67 -6.36
CA LYS A 123 -15.44 -3.07 -6.02
C LYS A 123 -14.40 -2.06 -6.54
N GLN A 124 -14.75 -1.30 -7.58
CA GLN A 124 -13.88 -0.28 -8.18
C GLN A 124 -14.01 1.09 -7.52
N ARG A 125 -12.97 1.89 -7.74
CA ARG A 125 -12.93 3.34 -7.51
C ARG A 125 -12.71 4.02 -8.85
N MET A 126 -13.08 5.29 -8.95
CA MET A 126 -12.91 6.06 -10.17
C MET A 126 -12.67 7.52 -9.86
N VAL A 127 -12.03 8.22 -10.79
CA VAL A 127 -11.99 9.68 -10.76
C VAL A 127 -13.40 10.19 -11.00
N TYR A 128 -13.91 10.99 -10.08
CA TYR A 128 -15.26 11.55 -10.15
C TYR A 128 -15.34 12.81 -9.28
N PHE A 129 -15.99 13.86 -9.78
CA PHE A 129 -15.94 15.19 -9.18
C PHE A 129 -16.48 15.24 -7.74
N GLU A 130 -17.49 14.44 -7.40
CA GLU A 130 -18.03 14.31 -6.02
C GLU A 130 -17.18 13.41 -5.11
N GLY A 131 -16.02 12.96 -5.59
CA GLY A 131 -15.08 12.14 -4.84
C GLY A 131 -14.31 12.91 -3.79
N LYS A 132 -13.53 12.17 -2.98
CA LYS A 132 -12.59 12.78 -2.04
C LYS A 132 -11.27 13.04 -2.75
N THR A 133 -10.72 14.25 -2.62
CA THR A 133 -9.43 14.61 -3.21
C THR A 133 -8.35 13.58 -2.88
N ALA A 134 -7.69 13.11 -3.93
CA ALA A 134 -6.53 12.23 -3.87
C ALA A 134 -5.36 12.88 -4.59
N GLU A 135 -4.16 12.77 -4.04
CA GLU A 135 -2.95 13.40 -4.56
C GLU A 135 -1.77 12.43 -4.50
N SER A 136 -1.10 12.26 -5.64
CA SER A 136 0.12 11.45 -5.78
C SER A 136 1.14 12.18 -6.63
N ARG A 137 2.42 12.05 -6.27
CA ARG A 137 3.56 12.40 -7.15
C ARG A 137 4.20 11.12 -7.66
N TRP A 138 4.84 11.17 -8.83
CA TRP A 138 5.57 10.03 -9.38
C TRP A 138 6.87 10.45 -10.05
N THR A 139 7.75 9.47 -10.22
CA THR A 139 8.95 9.53 -11.03
C THR A 139 9.13 8.18 -11.72
N VAL A 140 9.43 8.20 -13.01
CA VAL A 140 9.76 7.02 -13.80
C VAL A 140 11.23 6.70 -13.54
N ASP A 141 11.47 5.54 -12.96
CA ASP A 141 12.82 5.09 -12.59
C ASP A 141 13.56 4.56 -13.82
N ARG A 142 12.88 3.76 -14.64
CA ARG A 142 13.36 3.28 -15.95
C ARG A 142 12.23 2.73 -16.82
N TYR A 143 12.50 2.63 -18.12
CA TYR A 143 11.68 1.88 -19.06
C TYR A 143 12.16 0.43 -19.17
N ILE A 144 11.23 -0.49 -19.35
CA ILE A 144 11.49 -1.94 -19.51
C ILE A 144 10.94 -2.37 -20.87
N ASN A 145 11.61 -3.33 -21.53
CA ASN A 145 11.26 -3.84 -22.86
C ASN A 145 11.04 -2.73 -23.91
N GLY A 146 11.97 -1.79 -24.01
CA GLY A 146 11.88 -0.69 -24.98
C GLY A 146 10.74 0.30 -24.73
N GLY A 147 10.13 0.30 -23.52
CA GLY A 147 8.99 1.16 -23.18
C GLY A 147 7.64 0.46 -23.22
N GLU A 148 7.60 -0.87 -23.36
CA GLU A 148 6.38 -1.64 -23.12
C GLU A 148 5.89 -1.47 -21.68
N PHE A 149 6.81 -1.31 -20.72
CA PHE A 149 6.50 -1.02 -19.32
C PHE A 149 7.36 0.11 -18.77
N SER A 150 6.87 0.75 -17.71
CA SER A 150 7.61 1.73 -16.92
C SER A 150 7.67 1.28 -15.46
N LEU A 151 8.86 1.28 -14.88
CA LEU A 151 9.05 1.14 -13.43
C LEU A 151 8.94 2.53 -12.80
N VAL A 152 8.03 2.70 -11.85
CA VAL A 152 7.62 4.01 -11.36
C VAL A 152 7.63 4.04 -9.83
N SER A 153 8.38 5.00 -9.28
CA SER A 153 8.30 5.39 -7.88
C SER A 153 7.18 6.40 -7.65
N ILE A 154 6.34 6.18 -6.64
CA ILE A 154 5.09 6.92 -6.41
C ILE A 154 4.96 7.31 -4.94
N TRP A 155 4.71 8.59 -4.68
CA TRP A 155 4.53 9.16 -3.34
C TRP A 155 3.10 9.69 -3.17
N PRO A 156 2.16 8.86 -2.66
CA PRO A 156 0.79 9.30 -2.40
C PRO A 156 0.73 10.18 -1.14
N LYS A 157 0.40 11.46 -1.30
CA LYS A 157 0.18 12.39 -0.18
C LYS A 157 -1.08 12.05 0.61
N THR A 158 -2.12 11.59 -0.08
CA THR A 158 -3.35 11.07 0.54
C THR A 158 -3.35 9.54 0.59
N GLY A 159 -4.37 8.93 1.22
CA GLY A 159 -4.52 7.47 1.32
C GLY A 159 -5.92 6.99 0.93
N ARG A 160 -6.41 7.33 -0.27
CA ARG A 160 -7.73 6.84 -0.73
C ARG A 160 -7.63 5.39 -1.18
N THR A 161 -8.71 4.63 -1.04
CA THR A 161 -8.79 3.23 -1.49
C THR A 161 -8.39 3.16 -2.97
N HIS A 162 -7.50 2.23 -3.33
CA HIS A 162 -7.00 2.02 -4.69
C HIS A 162 -6.40 3.27 -5.35
N GLN A 163 -5.97 4.28 -4.57
CA GLN A 163 -5.57 5.59 -5.11
C GLN A 163 -4.54 5.50 -6.23
N ILE A 164 -3.42 4.80 -6.00
CA ILE A 164 -2.36 4.66 -6.99
C ILE A 164 -2.89 3.96 -8.25
N ARG A 165 -3.61 2.85 -8.07
CA ARG A 165 -4.21 2.05 -9.16
C ARG A 165 -5.15 2.88 -10.03
N VAL A 166 -6.01 3.69 -9.42
CA VAL A 166 -6.93 4.60 -10.13
C VAL A 166 -6.18 5.72 -10.84
N HIS A 167 -5.20 6.33 -10.18
CA HIS A 167 -4.41 7.41 -10.77
C HIS A 167 -3.61 6.92 -11.99
N MET A 168 -2.92 5.78 -11.86
CA MET A 168 -2.16 5.18 -12.95
C MET A 168 -3.06 4.79 -14.13
N LYS A 169 -4.23 4.19 -13.85
CA LYS A 169 -5.27 3.98 -14.86
C LYS A 169 -5.74 5.28 -15.52
N PHE A 170 -5.98 6.34 -14.75
CA PHE A 170 -6.44 7.61 -15.28
C PHE A 170 -5.41 8.23 -16.24
N LEU A 171 -4.13 8.06 -15.95
CA LEU A 171 -3.03 8.47 -16.83
C LEU A 171 -2.89 7.58 -18.09
N GLY A 172 -3.67 6.50 -18.22
CA GLY A 172 -3.57 5.56 -19.34
C GLY A 172 -2.55 4.43 -19.13
N HIS A 173 -1.92 4.35 -17.95
CA HIS A 173 -0.84 3.42 -17.64
C HIS A 173 -1.27 2.50 -16.49
N THR A 174 -2.10 1.49 -16.76
CA THR A 174 -2.59 0.61 -15.67
C THR A 174 -1.43 -0.18 -15.04
N ILE A 175 -1.57 -0.56 -13.77
CA ILE A 175 -0.56 -1.39 -13.09
C ILE A 175 -0.61 -2.80 -13.67
N VAL A 176 0.55 -3.35 -14.03
CA VAL A 176 0.69 -4.73 -14.55
C VAL A 176 0.15 -5.72 -13.52
N GLY A 177 -0.73 -6.63 -13.96
CA GLY A 177 -1.40 -7.64 -13.14
C GLY A 177 -2.62 -7.13 -12.37
N ASP A 178 -3.07 -5.90 -12.62
CA ASP A 178 -4.26 -5.34 -11.97
C ASP A 178 -5.58 -5.87 -12.55
N LYS A 179 -6.01 -7.00 -11.99
CA LYS A 179 -7.27 -7.70 -12.35
C LYS A 179 -8.53 -6.83 -12.25
N LEU A 180 -8.49 -5.73 -11.50
CA LEU A 180 -9.66 -4.89 -11.27
C LEU A 180 -9.75 -3.71 -12.24
N TYR A 181 -8.59 -3.15 -12.63
CA TYR A 181 -8.53 -1.89 -13.38
C TYR A 181 -8.06 -2.04 -14.82
N ALA A 182 -7.25 -3.05 -15.11
CA ALA A 182 -6.77 -3.36 -16.46
C ALA A 182 -7.94 -3.75 -17.39
N SER A 183 -7.74 -3.50 -18.69
CA SER A 183 -8.61 -3.99 -19.77
C SER A 183 -8.47 -5.50 -19.95
N GLU A 184 -9.41 -6.14 -20.64
CA GLU A 184 -9.35 -7.59 -20.90
C GLU A 184 -8.10 -8.00 -21.69
N ASN A 185 -7.63 -7.15 -22.60
CA ASN A 185 -6.41 -7.40 -23.36
C ASN A 185 -5.16 -7.29 -22.48
N GLU A 186 -5.08 -6.28 -21.60
CA GLU A 186 -3.99 -6.17 -20.63
C GLU A 186 -3.99 -7.38 -19.68
N LYS A 187 -5.14 -7.79 -19.14
CA LYS A 187 -5.23 -8.96 -18.24
C LYS A 187 -4.69 -10.23 -18.88
N LYS A 188 -5.07 -10.52 -20.13
CA LYS A 188 -4.58 -11.71 -20.86
C LYS A 188 -3.07 -11.70 -21.05
N ARG A 189 -2.47 -10.53 -21.31
CA ARG A 189 -1.02 -10.38 -21.37
C ARG A 189 -0.38 -10.55 -20.00
N ASP A 190 -0.99 -9.94 -18.99
CA ASP A 190 -0.50 -9.94 -17.62
C ASP A 190 -0.49 -11.34 -17.00
N GLU A 191 -1.43 -12.22 -17.35
CA GLU A 191 -1.48 -13.62 -16.87
C GLU A 191 -0.20 -14.41 -17.17
N LEU A 192 0.58 -14.02 -18.19
CA LEU A 192 1.84 -14.66 -18.55
C LEU A 192 3.03 -14.17 -17.71
N VAL A 193 2.90 -13.01 -17.05
CA VAL A 193 4.01 -12.32 -16.38
C VAL A 193 3.76 -12.05 -14.89
N ALA A 194 2.52 -11.80 -14.48
CA ALA A 194 2.19 -11.36 -13.13
C ALA A 194 0.85 -11.95 -12.63
N ASN A 195 0.90 -12.60 -11.47
CA ASN A 195 -0.29 -13.20 -10.84
C ASN A 195 -1.15 -12.19 -10.04
N ARG A 196 -0.62 -10.98 -9.81
CA ARG A 196 -1.20 -9.92 -9.00
C ARG A 196 -0.78 -8.56 -9.53
N HIS A 197 -1.41 -7.48 -9.05
CA HIS A 197 -0.89 -6.14 -9.36
C HIS A 197 0.52 -5.97 -8.81
N LEU A 198 1.45 -5.52 -9.63
CA LEU A 198 2.83 -5.26 -9.25
C LEU A 198 2.95 -3.86 -8.63
N LEU A 199 2.41 -3.75 -7.41
CA LEU A 199 2.50 -2.57 -6.55
C LEU A 199 3.10 -2.99 -5.20
N HIS A 200 4.09 -2.24 -4.73
CA HIS A 200 4.82 -2.54 -3.51
C HIS A 200 5.06 -1.26 -2.69
N ALA A 201 4.70 -1.28 -1.41
CA ALA A 201 4.96 -0.23 -0.44
C ALA A 201 6.43 -0.25 -0.01
N LYS A 202 7.29 0.27 -0.88
CA LYS A 202 8.75 0.22 -0.77
C LYS A 202 9.29 0.87 0.51
N GLY A 203 8.77 2.04 0.88
CA GLY A 203 9.30 2.81 1.99
C GLY A 203 8.24 3.58 2.74
N ILE A 204 8.49 3.79 4.04
CA ILE A 204 7.66 4.63 4.89
C ILE A 204 8.53 5.46 5.82
N SER A 205 8.18 6.73 5.99
CA SER A 205 8.82 7.64 6.92
C SER A 205 7.79 8.40 7.75
N PHE A 206 7.99 8.45 9.06
CA PHE A 206 7.10 9.09 10.01
C PHE A 206 7.86 9.53 11.27
N THR A 207 7.24 10.38 12.07
CA THR A 207 7.81 10.81 13.35
C THR A 207 7.53 9.72 14.37
N HIS A 208 8.57 9.12 14.94
CA HIS A 208 8.43 8.08 15.95
C HIS A 208 7.62 8.62 17.15
N PRO A 209 6.48 8.00 17.54
CA PRO A 209 5.55 8.59 18.51
C PRO A 209 6.12 8.88 19.89
N VAL A 210 7.17 8.17 20.31
CA VAL A 210 7.83 8.36 21.61
C VAL A 210 9.08 9.23 21.48
N THR A 211 10.13 8.74 20.82
CA THR A 211 11.41 9.47 20.65
C THR A 211 11.32 10.79 19.87
N LYS A 212 10.26 11.01 19.07
CA LYS A 212 10.06 12.17 18.19
C LYS A 212 11.09 12.32 17.07
N GLU A 213 11.95 11.34 16.88
CA GLU A 213 12.87 11.30 15.74
C GLU A 213 12.17 10.81 14.48
N ILE A 214 12.70 11.17 13.31
CA ILE A 214 12.20 10.68 12.03
C ILE A 214 12.69 9.24 11.84
N LEU A 215 11.75 8.30 11.87
CA LEU A 215 12.02 6.91 11.51
C LEU A 215 11.80 6.73 10.00
N ARG A 216 12.74 6.04 9.34
CA ARG A 216 12.67 5.66 7.92
C ARG A 216 12.88 4.16 7.83
N VAL A 217 11.93 3.46 7.20
CA VAL A 217 11.99 2.01 7.02
C VAL A 217 11.69 1.68 5.57
N GLU A 218 12.48 0.76 5.02
CA GLU A 218 12.31 0.26 3.66
C GLU A 218 12.17 -1.27 3.65
N SER A 219 11.26 -1.74 2.79
CA SER A 219 11.09 -3.14 2.45
C SER A 219 11.84 -3.43 1.15
N GLU A 220 12.35 -4.65 1.00
CA GLU A 220 12.85 -5.08 -0.30
C GLU A 220 11.69 -5.37 -1.24
N LEU A 221 11.89 -5.15 -2.55
CA LEU A 221 10.90 -5.56 -3.54
C LEU A 221 10.61 -7.06 -3.36
N ALA A 222 9.32 -7.41 -3.39
CA ALA A 222 8.90 -8.80 -3.32
C ALA A 222 9.50 -9.61 -4.49
N ASP A 223 9.85 -10.87 -4.24
CA ASP A 223 10.60 -11.70 -5.20
C ASP A 223 9.83 -11.91 -6.51
N ASP A 224 8.51 -12.06 -6.44
CA ASP A 224 7.64 -12.15 -7.62
C ASP A 224 7.67 -10.87 -8.47
N PHE A 225 7.89 -9.71 -7.84
CA PHE A 225 8.02 -8.44 -8.52
C PHE A 225 9.44 -8.28 -9.11
N LYS A 226 10.49 -8.58 -8.35
CA LYS A 226 11.88 -8.59 -8.84
C LYS A 226 12.02 -9.46 -10.09
N ALA A 227 11.49 -10.68 -10.02
CA ALA A 227 11.54 -11.65 -11.12
C ALA A 227 10.87 -11.16 -12.42
N VAL A 228 9.93 -10.21 -12.36
CA VAL A 228 9.31 -9.64 -13.57
C VAL A 228 10.15 -8.51 -14.15
N ILE A 229 10.74 -7.66 -13.30
CA ILE A 229 11.51 -6.49 -13.77
C ILE A 229 12.95 -6.82 -14.18
N GLU A 230 13.40 -8.04 -13.92
CA GLU A 230 14.71 -8.59 -14.31
C GLU A 230 14.65 -9.49 -15.55
N ARG A 231 13.44 -9.81 -16.05
CA ARG A 231 13.27 -10.49 -17.34
C ARG A 231 13.47 -9.47 -18.45
N GLU A 232 14.69 -9.42 -19.00
CA GLU A 232 15.01 -8.71 -20.25
C GLU A 232 14.43 -9.41 -21.47
#